data_AF-A0AAE1MRC2-F1
#
_entry.id   AF-A0AAE1MRC2-F1
#
_cell.length_a   1.000
_cell.length_b   1.000
_cell.length_c   1.000
_cell.angle_alpha   90.00
_cell.angle_beta   90.00
_cell.angle_gamma   90.00
#
_symmetry.space_group_name_H-M   'P 1'
#
loop_
_entity.id
_entity.type
_entity.pdbx_description
1 polymer ?
#
loop_
_entity_poly.entity_id
_entity_poly.type
_entity_poly.pdbx_seq_one_letter_code
_entity_poly.pdbx_strand_id
1 'polypeptide(L)'
;MTKAETESQMKKNLEAQMARNEILEKENQELRQEVNRLKTQIASLKAHNIERKSILWKKIQNYVDGNNNSDLILDNEILPTKQPDLSESAPKKELRALKVPVPPPKPASATLASGKDEKVMNGSPLTAPPPPPAPPKSFLGPKAVRRVPEVIELYRSLTRKDANMENRGNPNGAMAVAFTRNMIEEIENRSTFLSAIKSDVEKQGEFVNFLIKEVGSASFGDISEVEIFVKWLDGKLSSLVDERSVLKHFPNWPEKKADALREAACSYRDLKNLESEVSSFEDNPREAVGHALKRMQALQDRLERSVSSTERTRESTCKRYRNFHIPWEWTLDTGLIGQMKLSSMRVAKEYMKRVTKELACNEASQEDHNNLLLQGVKFAFRVHQFAGGFDAETTQVFRELNKIATANNTKL
;
A
#
# COMPACT_ATOMS: atom_id res chain seq x y z
N MET A 1 -46.63 -0.38 -44.87
CA MET A 1 -45.30 -0.60 -45.47
C MET A 1 -45.39 -1.83 -46.35
N THR A 2 -45.02 -1.68 -47.61
CA THR A 2 -45.01 -2.81 -48.55
C THR A 2 -43.79 -3.70 -48.29
N LYS A 3 -43.87 -4.99 -48.62
CA LYS A 3 -42.77 -5.95 -48.43
C LYS A 3 -41.44 -5.46 -49.05
N ALA A 4 -41.52 -4.71 -50.15
CA ALA A 4 -40.37 -4.10 -50.82
C ALA A 4 -39.69 -3.00 -49.98
N GLU A 5 -40.44 -2.20 -49.22
CA GLU A 5 -39.88 -1.15 -48.34
C GLU A 5 -39.12 -1.75 -47.16
N THR A 6 -39.65 -2.84 -46.57
CA THR A 6 -38.98 -3.56 -45.48
C THR A 6 -37.69 -4.24 -45.94
N GLU A 7 -37.68 -4.82 -47.14
CA GLU A 7 -36.48 -5.45 -47.72
C GLU A 7 -35.41 -4.40 -48.05
N SER A 8 -35.81 -3.24 -48.59
CA SER A 8 -34.89 -2.13 -48.86
C SER A 8 -34.25 -1.57 -47.58
N GLN A 9 -35.05 -1.38 -46.53
CA GLN A 9 -34.56 -0.90 -45.23
C GLN A 9 -33.61 -1.90 -44.56
N MET A 10 -33.92 -3.20 -44.63
CA MET A 10 -33.04 -4.25 -44.10
C MET A 10 -31.71 -4.30 -44.84
N LYS A 11 -31.73 -4.16 -46.17
CA LYS A 11 -30.52 -4.11 -47.00
C LYS A 11 -29.64 -2.91 -46.65
N LYS A 12 -30.23 -1.72 -46.47
CA LYS A 12 -29.51 -0.51 -46.06
C LYS A 12 -28.89 -0.63 -44.67
N ASN A 13 -29.60 -1.28 -43.73
CA ASN A 13 -29.08 -1.52 -42.39
C ASN A 13 -27.93 -2.53 -42.39
N LEU A 14 -28.02 -3.59 -43.20
CA LEU A 14 -26.94 -4.57 -43.37
C LEU A 14 -25.68 -3.91 -43.94
N GLU A 15 -25.83 -3.06 -44.96
CA GLU A 15 -24.73 -2.32 -45.57
C GLU A 15 -24.03 -1.38 -44.57
N ALA A 16 -24.82 -0.66 -43.75
CA ALA A 16 -24.27 0.17 -42.68
C ALA A 16 -23.50 -0.64 -41.62
N GLN A 17 -23.98 -1.84 -41.27
CA GLN A 17 -23.29 -2.72 -40.33
C GLN A 17 -21.99 -3.29 -40.92
N MET A 18 -21.97 -3.65 -42.20
CA MET A 18 -20.75 -4.11 -42.87
C MET A 18 -19.69 -3.01 -42.91
N ALA A 19 -20.06 -1.77 -43.25
CA ALA A 19 -19.13 -0.65 -43.24
C ALA A 19 -18.55 -0.38 -41.84
N ARG A 20 -19.38 -0.49 -40.79
CA ARG A 20 -18.91 -0.37 -39.40
C ARG A 20 -17.94 -1.48 -39.01
N ASN A 21 -18.22 -2.72 -39.41
CA ASN A 21 -17.32 -3.85 -39.13
C ASN A 21 -15.98 -3.68 -39.83
N GLU A 22 -15.96 -3.19 -41.07
CA GLU A 22 -14.72 -2.95 -41.82
C GLU A 22 -13.82 -1.90 -41.11
N ILE A 23 -14.43 -0.84 -40.57
CA ILE A 23 -13.71 0.16 -39.77
C ILE A 23 -13.16 -0.45 -38.47
N LEU A 24 -13.97 -1.24 -37.76
CA LEU A 24 -13.57 -1.90 -36.51
C LEU A 24 -12.47 -2.96 -36.73
N GLU A 25 -12.48 -3.65 -37.86
CA GLU A 25 -11.42 -4.58 -38.25
C GLU A 25 -10.12 -3.85 -38.51
N LYS A 26 -10.17 -2.70 -39.19
CA LYS A 26 -8.98 -1.86 -39.41
C LYS A 26 -8.40 -1.33 -38.09
N GLU A 27 -9.24 -0.81 -37.20
CA GLU A 27 -8.81 -0.35 -35.87
C GLU A 27 -8.20 -1.50 -35.05
N ASN A 28 -8.79 -2.70 -35.09
CA ASN A 28 -8.23 -3.88 -34.44
C ASN A 28 -6.85 -4.27 -35.01
N GLN A 29 -6.64 -4.14 -36.32
CA GLN A 29 -5.34 -4.40 -36.94
C GLN A 29 -4.30 -3.37 -36.48
N GLU A 30 -4.65 -2.09 -36.42
CA GLU A 30 -3.78 -1.02 -35.92
C GLU A 30 -3.41 -1.24 -34.44
N LEU A 31 -4.39 -1.59 -33.60
CA LEU A 31 -4.15 -1.93 -32.19
C LEU A 31 -3.23 -3.14 -32.03
N ARG A 32 -3.38 -4.17 -32.88
CA ARG A 32 -2.49 -5.35 -32.87
C ARG A 32 -1.05 -4.99 -33.25
N GLN A 33 -0.87 -4.08 -34.21
CA GLN A 33 0.46 -3.58 -34.59
C GLN A 33 1.09 -2.79 -33.44
N GLU A 34 0.31 -1.92 -32.77
CA GLU A 34 0.80 -1.13 -31.64
C GLU A 34 1.18 -2.01 -30.44
N VAL A 35 0.37 -3.03 -30.13
CA VAL A 35 0.71 -4.02 -29.09
C VAL A 35 2.02 -4.74 -29.41
N ASN A 36 2.27 -5.10 -30.68
CA ASN A 36 3.52 -5.73 -31.08
C ASN A 36 4.71 -4.77 -30.97
N ARG A 37 4.53 -3.49 -31.33
CA ARG A 37 5.53 -2.44 -31.17
C ARG A 37 5.91 -2.26 -29.70
N LEU A 38 4.92 -2.15 -28.82
CA LEU A 38 5.11 -2.01 -27.38
C LEU A 38 5.76 -3.26 -26.76
N LYS A 39 5.36 -4.47 -27.16
CA LYS A 39 6.01 -5.71 -26.73
C LYS A 39 7.50 -5.73 -27.10
N THR A 40 7.83 -5.29 -28.30
CA THR A 40 9.24 -5.20 -28.77
C THR A 40 10.03 -4.18 -27.95
N GLN A 41 9.44 -3.02 -27.66
CA GLN A 41 10.06 -1.99 -26.81
C GLN A 41 10.28 -2.50 -25.38
N ILE A 42 9.30 -3.20 -24.79
CA ILE A 42 9.44 -3.82 -23.47
C ILE A 42 10.54 -4.87 -23.46
N ALA A 43 10.65 -5.70 -24.50
CA ALA A 43 11.71 -6.70 -24.62
C ALA A 43 13.10 -6.04 -24.68
N SER A 44 13.26 -4.98 -25.48
CA SER A 44 14.49 -4.19 -25.55
C SER A 44 14.86 -3.58 -24.19
N LEU A 45 13.89 -2.97 -23.49
CA LEU A 45 14.10 -2.40 -22.17
C LEU A 45 14.48 -3.46 -21.13
N LYS A 46 13.87 -4.64 -21.19
CA LYS A 46 14.23 -5.79 -20.34
C LYS A 46 15.66 -6.27 -20.62
N ALA A 47 16.04 -6.41 -21.89
CA ALA A 47 17.39 -6.81 -22.28
C ALA A 47 18.43 -5.81 -21.77
N HIS A 48 18.18 -4.51 -21.96
CA HIS A 48 19.06 -3.45 -21.47
C HIS A 48 19.17 -3.43 -19.93
N ASN A 49 18.09 -3.74 -19.21
CA ASN A 49 18.11 -3.88 -17.75
C ASN A 49 18.97 -5.08 -17.32
N ILE A 50 18.81 -6.23 -17.98
CA ILE A 50 19.60 -7.44 -17.73
C ILE A 50 21.08 -7.18 -18.01
N GLU A 51 21.41 -6.51 -19.11
CA GLU A 51 22.78 -6.14 -19.46
C GLU A 51 23.40 -5.20 -18.42
N ARG A 52 22.70 -4.14 -18.02
CA ARG A 52 23.15 -3.24 -16.96
C ARG A 52 23.40 -3.96 -15.63
N LYS A 53 22.51 -4.87 -15.26
CA LYS A 53 22.69 -5.71 -14.07
C LYS A 53 23.92 -6.61 -14.22
N SER A 54 24.09 -7.27 -15.37
CA SER A 54 25.24 -8.13 -15.64
C SER A 54 26.57 -7.37 -15.56
N ILE A 55 26.65 -6.16 -16.12
CA ILE A 55 27.83 -5.29 -16.02
C ILE A 55 28.13 -4.92 -14.56
N LEU A 56 27.09 -4.59 -13.78
CA LEU A 56 27.24 -4.28 -12.36
C LEU A 56 27.73 -5.50 -11.57
N TRP A 57 27.14 -6.68 -11.82
CA TRP A 57 27.54 -7.93 -11.17
C TRP A 57 28.98 -8.32 -11.54
N LYS A 58 29.39 -8.20 -12.81
CA LYS A 58 30.79 -8.39 -13.23
C LYS A 58 31.74 -7.42 -12.53
N LYS A 59 31.34 -6.15 -12.35
CA LYS A 59 32.16 -5.15 -11.66
C LYS A 59 32.32 -5.45 -10.18
N ILE A 60 31.27 -5.97 -9.52
CA ILE A 60 31.33 -6.42 -8.13
C ILE A 60 32.22 -7.66 -8.01
N GLN A 61 32.06 -8.64 -8.91
CA GLN A 61 32.85 -9.86 -8.91
C GLN A 61 34.35 -9.57 -9.12
N ASN A 62 34.69 -8.68 -10.06
CA ASN A 62 36.08 -8.24 -10.27
C ASN A 62 36.67 -7.51 -9.05
N TYR A 63 35.84 -6.87 -8.22
CA TYR A 63 36.29 -6.24 -6.98
C TYR A 63 36.54 -7.27 -5.86
N VAL A 64 35.80 -8.37 -5.86
CA VAL A 64 35.97 -9.48 -4.92
C VAL A 64 37.15 -10.38 -5.31
N ASP A 65 37.36 -10.61 -6.61
CA ASP A 65 38.45 -11.46 -7.13
C ASP A 65 39.80 -10.71 -7.23
N GLY A 66 39.80 -9.38 -7.20
CA GLY A 66 41.01 -8.53 -7.25
C GLY A 66 41.81 -8.44 -5.95
N ASN A 67 41.39 -9.10 -4.86
CA ASN A 67 41.99 -8.93 -3.53
C ASN A 67 43.04 -10.00 -3.15
N ASN A 68 43.55 -10.78 -4.12
CA ASN A 68 44.48 -11.90 -3.87
C ASN A 68 45.80 -11.86 -4.67
N ASN A 69 46.32 -10.71 -5.07
CA ASN A 69 47.74 -10.61 -5.46
C ASN A 69 48.33 -9.24 -5.11
N SER A 70 49.25 -9.23 -4.15
CA SER A 70 50.19 -8.14 -3.92
C SER A 70 51.39 -8.29 -4.85
N ASP A 71 51.73 -7.25 -5.62
CA ASP A 71 53.07 -6.63 -5.62
C ASP A 71 53.20 -5.47 -6.63
N LEU A 72 53.79 -4.36 -6.14
CA LEU A 72 54.68 -3.36 -6.80
C LEU A 72 54.18 -2.69 -8.11
N ILE A 73 54.18 -1.37 -8.29
CA ILE A 73 55.32 -0.44 -8.31
C ILE A 73 54.82 1.02 -8.18
N LEU A 74 55.62 1.84 -7.48
CA LEU A 74 55.58 3.29 -7.29
C LEU A 74 56.29 4.02 -8.45
N ASP A 75 55.81 5.20 -8.87
CA ASP A 75 56.63 6.39 -9.23
C ASP A 75 55.70 7.62 -9.40
N ASN A 76 55.81 8.67 -8.55
CA ASN A 76 56.66 9.88 -8.65
C ASN A 76 56.25 10.78 -9.85
N GLU A 77 56.06 12.11 -9.77
CA GLU A 77 56.75 13.25 -9.12
C GLU A 77 55.72 14.38 -8.81
N ILE A 78 55.68 15.08 -7.66
CA ILE A 78 56.59 16.13 -7.10
C ILE A 78 56.49 17.47 -7.90
N LEU A 79 56.17 18.66 -7.35
CA LEU A 79 56.94 19.60 -6.48
C LEU A 79 56.02 20.85 -6.15
N PRO A 80 56.42 21.89 -5.38
CA PRO A 80 55.99 22.24 -4.01
C PRO A 80 55.47 23.72 -3.95
N THR A 81 55.26 24.47 -2.85
CA THR A 81 56.11 24.77 -1.67
C THR A 81 55.41 25.84 -0.81
N LYS A 82 55.79 25.88 0.48
CA LYS A 82 55.93 27.04 1.40
C LYS A 82 54.76 27.45 2.34
N GLN A 83 54.89 26.95 3.57
CA GLN A 83 54.85 27.59 4.91
C GLN A 83 55.19 29.11 4.97
N PRO A 84 54.87 29.88 6.06
CA PRO A 84 55.07 29.59 7.51
C PRO A 84 53.85 29.94 8.41
N ASP A 85 53.60 29.38 9.60
CA ASP A 85 54.33 29.14 10.87
C ASP A 85 54.54 30.37 11.78
N LEU A 86 54.57 30.10 13.10
CA LEU A 86 54.80 30.93 14.30
C LEU A 86 53.53 31.18 15.17
N SER A 87 53.29 30.35 16.20
CA SER A 87 53.81 30.41 17.60
C SER A 87 52.90 31.32 18.49
N GLU A 88 52.59 31.06 19.76
CA GLU A 88 53.35 30.45 20.85
C GLU A 88 52.47 30.30 22.13
N SER A 89 52.96 29.46 23.05
CA SER A 89 52.75 29.45 24.52
C SER A 89 51.78 28.43 25.15
N ALA A 90 52.41 27.49 25.87
CA ALA A 90 51.89 26.62 26.92
C ALA A 90 52.15 27.30 28.31
N PRO A 91 52.07 26.66 29.52
CA PRO A 91 51.79 25.25 29.85
C PRO A 91 51.06 24.94 31.21
N LYS A 92 50.85 23.62 31.47
CA LYS A 92 50.78 22.88 32.78
C LYS A 92 49.47 22.98 33.61
N LYS A 93 48.91 21.94 34.27
CA LYS A 93 49.44 20.69 34.86
C LYS A 93 48.30 19.74 35.33
N GLU A 94 48.54 18.41 35.25
CA GLU A 94 48.23 17.29 36.21
C GLU A 94 46.81 17.07 36.78
N LEU A 95 46.28 15.88 37.14
CA LEU A 95 46.50 14.43 36.95
C LEU A 95 45.39 13.72 37.76
N ARG A 96 44.80 12.60 37.26
CA ARG A 96 44.20 11.44 38.01
C ARG A 96 42.90 11.67 38.82
N ALA A 97 42.02 10.70 39.09
CA ALA A 97 41.68 9.38 38.57
C ALA A 97 40.41 8.87 39.32
N LEU A 98 39.50 8.20 38.59
CA LEU A 98 38.63 7.06 38.94
C LEU A 98 37.87 6.99 40.29
N LYS A 99 36.53 6.82 40.21
CA LYS A 99 35.74 5.69 40.78
C LYS A 99 34.23 5.78 40.47
N VAL A 100 33.66 4.68 39.97
CA VAL A 100 32.22 4.29 39.81
C VAL A 100 31.85 3.50 41.11
N PRO A 101 30.59 3.15 41.55
CA PRO A 101 29.37 2.85 40.76
C PRO A 101 27.95 3.07 41.40
N VAL A 102 26.91 2.72 40.60
CA VAL A 102 25.57 2.12 40.94
C VAL A 102 24.28 2.99 40.72
N PRO A 103 23.18 2.42 40.15
CA PRO A 103 22.02 3.12 39.54
C PRO A 103 20.73 3.13 40.44
N PRO A 104 19.59 3.75 40.01
CA PRO A 104 18.45 4.05 40.88
C PRO A 104 17.32 2.99 40.85
N PRO A 105 16.46 2.91 41.89
CA PRO A 105 15.25 2.08 41.88
C PRO A 105 13.99 2.82 41.35
N LYS A 106 13.02 2.01 40.91
CA LYS A 106 11.68 2.38 40.38
C LYS A 106 10.61 2.55 41.51
N PRO A 107 9.42 3.13 41.22
CA PRO A 107 8.53 3.75 42.19
C PRO A 107 7.36 2.86 42.68
N ALA A 108 6.73 3.25 43.79
CA ALA A 108 5.42 2.77 44.25
C ALA A 108 4.53 3.95 44.71
N SER A 109 3.22 3.70 44.64
CA SER A 109 2.09 4.64 44.57
C SER A 109 1.67 5.37 45.86
N ALA A 110 0.92 6.46 45.61
CA ALA A 110 -0.37 6.84 46.21
C ALA A 110 -0.44 7.96 47.29
N THR A 111 -1.28 8.96 46.95
CA THR A 111 -2.38 9.56 47.77
C THR A 111 -2.23 11.03 48.25
N LEU A 112 -3.05 11.88 47.63
CA LEU A 112 -3.82 13.07 48.11
C LEU A 112 -3.13 14.23 48.87
N ALA A 113 -3.31 15.48 48.35
CA ALA A 113 -3.98 16.59 49.06
C ALA A 113 -4.00 17.89 48.22
N SER A 114 -5.01 18.73 48.52
CA SER A 114 -5.51 19.94 47.85
C SER A 114 -4.81 21.24 48.28
N GLY A 115 -4.89 22.32 47.48
CA GLY A 115 -4.61 23.70 47.92
C GLY A 115 -4.48 24.75 46.80
N LYS A 116 -5.32 25.79 46.87
CA LYS A 116 -5.49 26.95 45.95
C LYS A 116 -4.39 28.03 46.09
N ASP A 117 -4.13 28.84 45.05
CA ASP A 117 -4.61 30.24 44.88
C ASP A 117 -3.86 31.07 43.81
N GLU A 118 -4.56 32.06 43.28
CA GLU A 118 -4.28 32.93 42.11
C GLU A 118 -3.27 34.07 42.35
N LYS A 119 -2.56 34.54 41.30
CA LYS A 119 -2.42 35.99 40.96
C LYS A 119 -1.81 36.27 39.57
N VAL A 120 -2.36 37.32 38.94
CA VAL A 120 -2.20 37.89 37.58
C VAL A 120 -1.01 38.87 37.46
N MET A 121 -0.42 39.03 36.25
CA MET A 121 -0.26 40.31 35.47
C MET A 121 1.01 40.43 34.58
N ASN A 122 0.81 40.69 33.27
CA ASN A 122 1.64 41.37 32.21
C ASN A 122 3.06 40.84 31.88
N GLY A 123 3.64 40.90 30.65
CA GLY A 123 3.31 41.42 29.32
C GLY A 123 4.48 41.10 28.34
N SER A 124 4.20 41.02 27.03
CA SER A 124 5.04 40.70 25.83
C SER A 124 6.43 41.39 25.73
N PRO A 125 7.45 40.91 24.94
CA PRO A 125 7.32 40.53 23.51
C PRO A 125 8.18 39.36 22.95
N LEU A 126 7.78 39.00 21.73
CA LEU A 126 8.28 37.98 20.81
C LEU A 126 9.81 37.89 20.69
N THR A 127 10.33 36.68 20.89
CA THR A 127 11.65 36.23 20.43
C THR A 127 11.50 34.84 19.78
N ALA A 128 12.19 34.64 18.66
CA ALA A 128 12.12 33.45 17.82
C ALA A 128 12.46 32.16 18.59
N PRO A 129 11.85 31.01 18.24
CA PRO A 129 12.10 29.75 18.94
C PRO A 129 13.56 29.32 18.76
N PRO A 130 14.21 28.81 19.82
CA PRO A 130 15.58 28.30 19.72
C PRO A 130 15.63 27.10 18.77
N PRO A 131 16.77 26.90 18.08
CA PRO A 131 16.95 25.76 17.19
C PRO A 131 16.73 24.44 17.94
N PRO A 132 16.11 23.43 17.30
CA PRO A 132 15.80 22.16 17.95
C PRO A 132 17.08 21.48 18.47
N PRO A 133 17.04 20.86 19.66
CA PRO A 133 18.17 20.13 20.20
C PRO A 133 18.56 18.99 19.25
N ALA A 134 19.87 18.84 19.02
CA ALA A 134 20.41 17.74 18.23
C ALA A 134 19.94 16.39 18.82
N PRO A 135 19.55 15.41 17.98
CA PRO A 135 19.05 14.14 18.46
C PRO A 135 20.11 13.42 19.32
N PRO A 136 19.70 12.76 20.41
CA PRO A 136 20.63 12.07 21.30
C PRO A 136 21.38 10.98 20.52
N LYS A 137 22.68 10.85 20.79
CA LYS A 137 23.49 9.72 20.33
C LYS A 137 22.92 8.44 20.95
N SER A 138 21.98 7.81 20.25
CA SER A 138 21.41 6.54 20.67
C SER A 138 22.47 5.45 20.49
N PHE A 139 22.96 4.93 21.61
CA PHE A 139 23.55 3.60 21.65
C PHE A 139 22.46 2.60 21.23
N LEU A 140 22.62 1.99 20.05
CA LEU A 140 21.76 0.92 19.55
C LEU A 140 22.65 -0.24 19.07
N GLY A 141 22.22 -1.45 19.41
CA GLY A 141 22.97 -2.71 19.34
C GLY A 141 23.40 -3.18 17.94
N PRO A 142 23.91 -4.42 17.81
CA PRO A 142 24.78 -4.84 16.71
C PRO A 142 24.13 -4.97 15.32
N LYS A 143 22.93 -4.45 15.08
CA LYS A 143 22.20 -4.58 13.80
C LYS A 143 21.44 -3.31 13.41
N ALA A 144 22.10 -2.15 13.46
CA ALA A 144 21.54 -0.89 12.97
C ALA A 144 22.05 -0.56 11.56
N VAL A 145 21.15 -0.43 10.59
CA VAL A 145 21.47 0.06 9.24
C VAL A 145 21.79 1.55 9.33
N ARG A 146 23.03 1.93 9.02
CA ARG A 146 23.47 3.32 9.01
C ARG A 146 23.15 3.93 7.65
N ARG A 147 22.64 5.18 7.63
CA ARG A 147 22.58 5.94 6.38
C ARG A 147 24.00 6.19 5.89
N VAL A 148 24.25 5.92 4.61
CA VAL A 148 25.52 6.07 3.90
C VAL A 148 25.41 7.35 3.06
N PRO A 149 25.90 8.51 3.53
CA PRO A 149 25.78 9.78 2.82
C PRO A 149 26.38 9.72 1.39
N GLU A 150 27.37 8.86 1.20
CA GLU A 150 28.05 8.61 -0.08
C GLU A 150 27.08 8.07 -1.15
N VAL A 151 26.04 7.32 -0.76
CA VAL A 151 25.01 6.84 -1.71
C VAL A 151 24.17 7.99 -2.22
N ILE A 152 23.84 8.95 -1.35
CA ILE A 152 23.08 10.15 -1.71
C ILE A 152 23.92 11.06 -2.59
N GLU A 153 25.22 11.18 -2.28
CA GLU A 153 26.17 11.97 -3.06
C GLU A 153 26.46 11.35 -4.43
N LEU A 154 26.58 10.02 -4.51
CA LEU A 154 26.71 9.28 -5.76
C LEU A 154 25.44 9.40 -6.62
N TYR A 155 24.27 9.25 -6.02
CA TYR A 155 22.99 9.45 -6.70
C TYR A 155 22.89 10.88 -7.26
N ARG A 156 23.15 11.90 -6.42
CA ARG A 156 23.18 13.30 -6.86
C ARG A 156 24.21 13.56 -7.96
N SER A 157 25.39 12.95 -7.88
CA SER A 157 26.45 13.11 -8.88
C SER A 157 26.06 12.49 -10.23
N LEU A 158 25.40 11.34 -10.21
CA LEU A 158 24.92 10.67 -11.43
C LEU A 158 23.70 11.38 -12.03
N THR A 159 22.80 11.94 -11.22
CA THR A 159 21.60 12.64 -11.73
C THR A 159 21.83 14.10 -12.09
N ARG A 160 22.91 14.75 -11.61
CA ARG A 160 23.21 16.16 -11.96
C ARG A 160 23.93 16.31 -13.30
N LYS A 161 24.51 15.24 -13.86
CA LYS A 161 25.33 15.35 -15.08
C LYS A 161 24.51 15.55 -16.36
N ASP A 162 23.19 15.38 -16.30
CA ASP A 162 22.26 15.71 -17.41
C ASP A 162 21.59 17.09 -17.26
N ALA A 163 21.90 17.87 -16.23
CA ALA A 163 21.30 19.20 -16.00
C ALA A 163 22.21 20.38 -16.40
N ASN A 164 23.34 20.12 -17.08
CA ASN A 164 24.35 21.15 -17.40
C ASN A 164 24.71 21.18 -18.90
N MET A 165 23.70 21.20 -19.76
CA MET A 165 23.83 21.52 -21.20
C MET A 165 23.00 22.76 -21.60
N GLU A 166 22.47 23.52 -20.64
CA GLU A 166 21.78 24.79 -20.90
C GLU A 166 22.44 25.94 -20.13
N ASN A 167 23.64 26.37 -20.52
CA ASN A 167 23.99 27.80 -20.51
C ASN A 167 25.33 28.10 -21.21
N ARG A 168 25.44 27.79 -22.50
CA ARG A 168 26.38 28.51 -23.36
C ARG A 168 25.63 28.96 -24.60
N GLY A 169 25.23 30.23 -24.58
CA GLY A 169 24.72 30.91 -25.74
C GLY A 169 25.75 30.87 -26.86
N ASN A 170 25.36 30.29 -27.98
CA ASN A 170 25.97 30.54 -29.28
C ASN A 170 24.87 31.13 -30.15
N PRO A 171 25.05 32.33 -30.73
CA PRO A 171 24.07 32.89 -31.65
C PRO A 171 24.18 32.11 -32.97
N ASN A 172 23.04 31.87 -33.61
CA ASN A 172 22.87 31.16 -34.88
C ASN A 172 22.89 29.63 -34.80
N GLY A 173 21.72 29.09 -34.51
CA GLY A 173 21.33 27.71 -34.79
C GLY A 173 19.88 27.54 -34.39
N ALA A 174 18.97 27.52 -35.36
CA ALA A 174 17.55 27.33 -35.13
C ALA A 174 17.29 25.98 -34.43
N MET A 175 17.21 25.97 -33.10
CA MET A 175 16.56 24.92 -32.33
C MET A 175 15.07 25.27 -32.22
N ALA A 176 14.40 25.19 -33.37
CA ALA A 176 13.01 25.59 -33.47
C ALA A 176 12.08 24.37 -33.30
N VAL A 177 11.08 24.59 -32.44
CA VAL A 177 9.71 24.03 -32.45
C VAL A 177 9.40 22.85 -31.51
N ALA A 178 10.27 21.86 -31.29
CA ALA A 178 9.84 20.65 -30.56
C ALA A 178 9.65 20.84 -29.03
N PHE A 179 10.58 21.53 -28.35
CA PHE A 179 10.51 21.76 -26.90
C PHE A 179 9.56 22.91 -26.51
N THR A 180 9.45 23.94 -27.35
CA THR A 180 8.48 25.02 -27.13
C THR A 180 7.06 24.56 -27.34
N ARG A 181 6.77 23.72 -28.34
CA ARG A 181 5.41 23.19 -28.57
C ARG A 181 4.93 22.34 -27.40
N ASN A 182 5.78 21.49 -26.84
CA ASN A 182 5.42 20.64 -25.69
C ASN A 182 5.22 21.46 -24.40
N MET A 183 6.04 22.49 -24.16
CA MET A 183 5.86 23.40 -23.03
C MET A 183 4.64 24.31 -23.20
N ILE A 184 4.38 24.81 -24.42
CA ILE A 184 3.19 25.62 -24.75
C ILE A 184 1.93 24.77 -24.60
N GLU A 185 1.91 23.54 -25.11
CA GLU A 185 0.81 22.61 -24.96
C GLU A 185 0.58 22.24 -23.49
N GLU A 186 1.64 22.03 -22.69
CA GLU A 186 1.53 21.81 -21.25
C GLU A 186 0.95 23.04 -20.52
N ILE A 187 1.37 24.26 -20.90
CA ILE A 187 0.85 25.52 -20.34
C ILE A 187 -0.62 25.73 -20.75
N GLU A 188 -0.97 25.48 -22.02
CA GLU A 188 -2.33 25.60 -22.54
C GLU A 188 -3.25 24.56 -21.92
N ASN A 189 -2.78 23.32 -21.73
CA ASN A 189 -3.54 22.28 -21.04
C ASN A 189 -3.74 22.63 -19.56
N ARG A 190 -2.71 23.11 -18.86
CA ARG A 190 -2.85 23.61 -17.48
C ARG A 190 -3.80 24.81 -17.42
N SER A 191 -3.70 25.73 -18.37
CA SER A 191 -4.56 26.91 -18.46
C SER A 191 -6.01 26.52 -18.70
N THR A 192 -6.26 25.58 -19.63
CA THR A 192 -7.59 25.03 -19.92
C THR A 192 -8.15 24.30 -18.71
N PHE A 193 -7.35 23.47 -18.04
CA PHE A 193 -7.75 22.75 -16.84
C PHE A 193 -8.13 23.70 -15.69
N LEU A 194 -7.28 24.70 -15.41
CA LEU A 194 -7.58 25.71 -14.37
C LEU A 194 -8.81 26.56 -14.73
N SER A 195 -8.99 26.88 -16.02
CA SER A 195 -10.17 27.59 -16.50
C SER A 195 -11.44 26.74 -16.37
N ALA A 196 -11.34 25.44 -16.60
CA ALA A 196 -12.44 24.49 -16.42
C ALA A 196 -12.82 24.35 -14.94
N ILE A 197 -11.83 24.26 -14.04
CA ILE A 197 -12.07 24.30 -12.58
C ILE A 197 -12.78 25.60 -12.19
N LYS A 198 -12.28 26.75 -12.64
CA LYS A 198 -12.89 28.05 -12.33
C LYS A 198 -14.33 28.13 -12.85
N SER A 199 -14.56 27.67 -14.08
CA SER A 199 -15.90 27.58 -14.66
C SER A 199 -16.82 26.68 -13.83
N ASP A 200 -16.36 25.53 -13.33
CA ASP A 200 -17.15 24.66 -12.47
C ASP A 200 -17.45 25.29 -11.12
N VAL A 201 -16.47 25.96 -10.50
CA VAL A 201 -16.68 26.70 -9.24
C VAL A 201 -17.74 27.78 -9.40
N GLU A 202 -17.74 28.50 -10.53
CA GLU A 202 -18.71 29.55 -10.81
C GLU A 202 -20.11 28.99 -11.16
N LYS A 203 -20.19 27.95 -12.00
CA LYS A 203 -21.47 27.43 -12.52
C LYS A 203 -22.14 26.42 -11.60
N GLN A 204 -21.37 25.62 -10.86
CA GLN A 204 -21.90 24.52 -10.05
C GLN A 204 -22.06 24.89 -8.57
N GLY A 205 -22.02 26.18 -8.23
CA GLY A 205 -22.14 26.62 -6.84
C GLY A 205 -23.43 26.19 -6.16
N GLU A 206 -24.58 26.27 -6.82
CA GLU A 206 -25.87 25.81 -6.27
C GLU A 206 -25.89 24.29 -6.08
N PHE A 207 -25.34 23.55 -7.03
CA PHE A 207 -25.20 22.10 -6.98
C PHE A 207 -24.31 21.66 -5.81
N VAL A 208 -23.13 22.26 -5.64
CA VAL A 208 -22.23 21.96 -4.52
C VAL A 208 -22.86 22.36 -3.19
N ASN A 209 -23.54 23.50 -3.10
CA ASN A 209 -24.25 23.90 -1.88
C ASN A 209 -25.39 22.94 -1.52
N PHE A 210 -26.07 22.34 -2.51
CA PHE A 210 -27.01 21.25 -2.29
C PHE A 210 -26.31 20.03 -1.70
N LEU A 211 -25.19 19.58 -2.30
CA LEU A 211 -24.42 18.44 -1.78
C LEU A 211 -23.88 18.70 -0.36
N ILE A 212 -23.46 19.93 -0.04
CA ILE A 212 -23.02 20.32 1.32
C ILE A 212 -24.14 20.07 2.34
N LYS A 213 -25.37 20.47 2.01
CA LYS A 213 -26.53 20.25 2.89
C LYS A 213 -26.80 18.76 3.06
N GLU A 214 -26.81 18.00 1.96
CA GLU A 214 -27.05 16.55 1.99
C GLU A 214 -25.99 15.79 2.80
N VAL A 215 -24.69 16.05 2.56
CA VAL A 215 -23.61 15.42 3.35
C VAL A 215 -23.66 15.90 4.80
N GLY A 216 -23.98 17.17 5.04
CA GLY A 216 -24.13 17.75 6.38
C GLY A 216 -25.23 17.08 7.20
N SER A 217 -26.40 16.87 6.61
CA SER A 217 -27.57 16.25 7.25
C SER A 217 -27.53 14.72 7.28
N ALA A 218 -26.69 14.09 6.46
CA ALA A 218 -26.59 12.64 6.35
C ALA A 218 -26.40 11.96 7.72
N SER A 219 -27.31 11.06 8.05
CA SER A 219 -27.28 10.22 9.24
C SER A 219 -27.91 8.88 8.85
N PHE A 220 -27.26 7.78 9.18
CA PHE A 220 -27.66 6.46 8.70
C PHE A 220 -27.86 5.51 9.88
N GLY A 221 -28.82 4.59 9.73
CA GLY A 221 -29.05 3.52 10.71
C GLY A 221 -28.24 2.27 10.39
N ASP A 222 -27.95 2.04 9.10
CA ASP A 222 -27.21 0.89 8.62
C ASP A 222 -26.08 1.28 7.66
N ILE A 223 -25.00 0.49 7.67
CA ILE A 223 -23.84 0.75 6.82
C ILE A 223 -24.12 0.53 5.33
N SER A 224 -25.10 -0.30 4.96
CA SER A 224 -25.50 -0.49 3.57
C SER A 224 -26.12 0.79 2.97
N GLU A 225 -26.80 1.59 3.79
CA GLU A 225 -27.32 2.91 3.38
C GLU A 225 -26.18 3.88 3.10
N VAL A 226 -25.11 3.84 3.92
CA VAL A 226 -23.89 4.63 3.69
C VAL A 226 -23.26 4.27 2.35
N GLU A 227 -23.20 2.99 1.98
CA GLU A 227 -22.68 2.58 0.68
C GLU A 227 -23.48 3.14 -0.49
N ILE A 228 -24.81 3.09 -0.40
CA ILE A 228 -25.71 3.64 -1.42
C ILE A 228 -25.53 5.15 -1.52
N PHE A 229 -25.46 5.84 -0.37
CA PHE A 229 -25.24 7.28 -0.31
C PHE A 229 -23.89 7.69 -0.90
N VAL A 230 -22.80 7.00 -0.54
CA VAL A 230 -21.46 7.28 -1.07
C VAL A 230 -21.44 7.05 -2.58
N LYS A 231 -22.06 5.98 -3.08
CA LYS A 231 -22.15 5.72 -4.53
C LYS A 231 -22.91 6.84 -5.25
N TRP A 232 -24.00 7.34 -4.65
CA TRP A 232 -24.73 8.49 -5.19
C TRP A 232 -23.86 9.76 -5.15
N LEU A 233 -23.19 10.04 -4.03
CA LEU A 233 -22.38 11.23 -3.84
C LEU A 233 -21.22 11.26 -4.82
N ASP A 234 -20.48 10.16 -4.96
CA ASP A 234 -19.36 10.04 -5.91
C ASP A 234 -19.87 10.13 -7.35
N GLY A 235 -21.05 9.56 -7.65
CA GLY A 235 -21.71 9.72 -8.94
C GLY A 235 -22.06 11.18 -9.23
N LYS A 236 -22.53 11.93 -8.24
CA LYS A 236 -22.79 13.37 -8.36
C LYS A 236 -21.49 14.15 -8.54
N LEU A 237 -20.47 13.90 -7.74
CA LEU A 237 -19.20 14.62 -7.82
C LEU A 237 -18.39 14.28 -9.07
N SER A 238 -18.66 13.15 -9.72
CA SER A 238 -18.04 12.78 -10.99
C SER A 238 -18.36 13.73 -12.16
N SER A 239 -19.37 14.61 -12.03
CA SER A 239 -19.64 15.64 -13.03
C SER A 239 -18.71 16.85 -12.95
N LEU A 240 -17.89 16.94 -11.89
CA LEU A 240 -16.88 18.00 -11.73
C LEU A 240 -15.60 17.62 -12.47
N VAL A 241 -14.91 18.61 -13.04
CA VAL A 241 -13.64 18.40 -13.74
C VAL A 241 -12.56 17.83 -12.82
N ASP A 242 -12.47 18.37 -11.60
CA ASP A 242 -11.63 17.85 -10.52
C ASP A 242 -12.35 18.10 -9.20
N GLU A 243 -12.87 17.03 -8.59
CA GLU A 243 -13.60 17.08 -7.33
C GLU A 243 -12.83 17.86 -6.26
N ARG A 244 -11.57 17.50 -5.99
CA ARG A 244 -10.82 18.10 -4.88
C ARG A 244 -10.50 19.56 -5.14
N SER A 245 -10.10 19.89 -6.37
CA SER A 245 -9.76 21.27 -6.72
C SER A 245 -10.99 22.18 -6.74
N VAL A 246 -12.14 21.70 -7.21
CA VAL A 246 -13.40 22.45 -7.20
C VAL A 246 -13.91 22.62 -5.76
N LEU A 247 -14.02 21.53 -5.00
CA LEU A 247 -14.58 21.55 -3.64
C LEU A 247 -13.76 22.40 -2.66
N LYS A 248 -12.44 22.55 -2.88
CA LYS A 248 -11.59 23.44 -2.07
C LYS A 248 -12.05 24.90 -2.07
N HIS A 249 -12.75 25.35 -3.12
CA HIS A 249 -13.26 26.72 -3.21
C HIS A 249 -14.55 26.93 -2.40
N PHE A 250 -15.13 25.86 -1.83
CA PHE A 250 -16.34 25.90 -1.03
C PHE A 250 -16.00 25.69 0.46
N PRO A 251 -15.91 26.75 1.28
CA PRO A 251 -15.41 26.66 2.66
C PRO A 251 -16.30 25.81 3.59
N ASN A 252 -17.58 25.64 3.22
CA ASN A 252 -18.54 24.87 3.99
C ASN A 252 -18.57 23.38 3.59
N TRP A 253 -17.70 22.94 2.67
CA TRP A 253 -17.64 21.53 2.29
C TRP A 253 -17.26 20.66 3.50
N PRO A 254 -18.10 19.69 3.90
CA PRO A 254 -17.85 18.84 5.07
C PRO A 254 -16.85 17.71 4.74
N GLU A 255 -15.64 18.08 4.32
CA GLU A 255 -14.59 17.18 3.80
C GLU A 255 -14.34 15.99 4.74
N LYS A 256 -14.15 16.25 6.03
CA LYS A 256 -13.89 15.20 7.03
C LYS A 256 -15.02 14.18 7.15
N LYS A 257 -16.27 14.62 6.97
CA LYS A 257 -17.45 13.75 7.03
C LYS A 257 -17.59 12.94 5.73
N ALA A 258 -17.42 13.59 4.58
CA ALA A 258 -17.42 12.92 3.27
C ALA A 258 -16.34 11.83 3.20
N ASP A 259 -15.12 12.14 3.65
CA ASP A 259 -14.03 11.17 3.69
C ASP A 259 -14.30 10.03 4.67
N ALA A 260 -14.89 10.32 5.85
CA ALA A 260 -15.25 9.27 6.80
C ALA A 260 -16.35 8.35 6.25
N LEU A 261 -17.35 8.89 5.53
CA LEU A 261 -18.39 8.10 4.86
C LEU A 261 -17.79 7.19 3.79
N ARG A 262 -16.90 7.72 2.94
CA ARG A 262 -16.18 6.94 1.92
C ARG A 262 -15.30 5.85 2.52
N GLU A 263 -14.53 6.18 3.57
CA GLU A 263 -13.69 5.22 4.28
C GLU A 263 -14.55 4.10 4.89
N ALA A 264 -15.69 4.44 5.50
CA ALA A 264 -16.61 3.46 6.08
C ALA A 264 -17.22 2.55 5.01
N ALA A 265 -17.77 3.12 3.94
CA ALA A 265 -18.36 2.38 2.83
C ALA A 265 -17.34 1.44 2.17
N CYS A 266 -16.14 1.95 1.88
CA CYS A 266 -15.07 1.17 1.26
C CYS A 266 -14.62 0.01 2.17
N SER A 267 -14.31 0.32 3.43
CA SER A 267 -13.84 -0.68 4.39
C SER A 267 -14.88 -1.78 4.64
N TYR A 268 -16.15 -1.40 4.81
CA TYR A 268 -17.24 -2.36 4.98
C TYR A 268 -17.38 -3.26 3.74
N ARG A 269 -17.40 -2.67 2.53
CA ARG A 269 -17.51 -3.41 1.28
C ARG A 269 -16.39 -4.42 1.10
N ASP A 270 -15.15 -4.01 1.35
CA ASP A 270 -13.98 -4.87 1.19
C ASP A 270 -14.05 -6.08 2.14
N LEU A 271 -14.41 -5.84 3.39
CA LEU A 271 -14.60 -6.91 4.37
C LEU A 271 -15.81 -7.79 4.02
N LYS A 272 -16.91 -7.21 3.53
CA LYS A 272 -18.12 -7.94 3.16
C LYS A 272 -17.91 -8.84 1.94
N ASN A 273 -17.15 -8.35 0.96
CA ASN A 273 -16.73 -9.13 -0.21
C ASN A 273 -15.83 -10.30 0.20
N LEU A 274 -14.87 -10.05 1.10
CA LEU A 274 -14.00 -11.12 1.62
C LEU A 274 -14.78 -12.14 2.45
N GLU A 275 -15.71 -11.68 3.29
CA GLU A 275 -16.61 -12.56 4.03
C GLU A 275 -17.42 -13.44 3.09
N SER A 276 -17.98 -12.87 2.03
CA SER A 276 -18.74 -13.60 1.02
C SER A 276 -17.87 -14.62 0.28
N GLU A 277 -16.66 -14.24 -0.13
CA GLU A 277 -15.67 -15.14 -0.77
C GLU A 277 -15.36 -16.35 0.12
N VAL A 278 -15.21 -16.14 1.44
CA VAL A 278 -14.93 -17.20 2.42
C VAL A 278 -16.17 -18.05 2.70
N SER A 279 -17.34 -17.43 2.86
CA SER A 279 -18.59 -18.13 3.16
C SER A 279 -19.05 -19.03 2.02
N SER A 280 -18.84 -18.61 0.78
CA SER A 280 -19.12 -19.39 -0.44
C SER A 280 -17.94 -20.26 -0.89
N PHE A 281 -16.89 -20.40 -0.08
CA PHE A 281 -15.72 -21.18 -0.46
C PHE A 281 -16.06 -22.66 -0.57
N GLU A 282 -15.71 -23.26 -1.71
CA GLU A 282 -15.77 -24.70 -1.95
C GLU A 282 -14.41 -25.23 -2.43
N ASP A 283 -14.05 -26.42 -1.95
CA ASP A 283 -12.85 -27.09 -2.43
C ASP A 283 -13.07 -27.68 -3.84
N ASN A 284 -12.03 -27.58 -4.68
CA ASN A 284 -12.07 -28.18 -6.01
C ASN A 284 -11.40 -29.56 -5.96
N PRO A 285 -12.14 -30.67 -6.08
CA PRO A 285 -11.57 -32.01 -5.96
C PRO A 285 -10.58 -32.36 -7.08
N ARG A 286 -10.60 -31.63 -8.21
CA ARG A 286 -9.70 -31.83 -9.35
C ARG A 286 -8.35 -31.12 -9.18
N GLU A 287 -8.27 -30.18 -8.25
CA GLU A 287 -7.04 -29.46 -7.95
C GLU A 287 -6.09 -30.34 -7.13
N ALA A 288 -4.79 -30.34 -7.44
CA ALA A 288 -3.80 -31.08 -6.66
C ALA A 288 -3.80 -30.60 -5.20
N VAL A 289 -3.68 -31.53 -4.24
CA VAL A 289 -3.84 -31.24 -2.81
C VAL A 289 -2.96 -30.08 -2.36
N GLY A 290 -1.67 -30.09 -2.72
CA GLY A 290 -0.76 -29.01 -2.35
C GLY A 290 -1.19 -27.61 -2.82
N HIS A 291 -1.85 -27.49 -3.99
CA HIS A 291 -2.36 -26.21 -4.48
C HIS A 291 -3.64 -25.80 -3.75
N ALA A 292 -4.58 -26.73 -3.55
CA ALA A 292 -5.81 -26.49 -2.81
C ALA A 292 -5.51 -26.02 -1.37
N LEU A 293 -4.60 -26.70 -0.66
CA LEU A 293 -4.22 -26.34 0.70
C LEU A 293 -3.52 -24.97 0.76
N LYS A 294 -2.67 -24.63 -0.21
CA LYS A 294 -2.05 -23.29 -0.30
C LYS A 294 -3.08 -22.20 -0.54
N ARG A 295 -4.09 -22.45 -1.39
CA ARG A 295 -5.18 -21.51 -1.66
C ARG A 295 -6.02 -21.25 -0.40
N MET A 296 -6.38 -22.30 0.33
CA MET A 296 -7.09 -22.20 1.60
C MET A 296 -6.27 -21.44 2.66
N GLN A 297 -4.96 -21.69 2.75
CA GLN A 297 -4.06 -20.93 3.64
C GLN A 297 -4.01 -19.46 3.28
N ALA A 298 -3.83 -19.12 2.00
CA ALA A 298 -3.79 -17.74 1.54
C ALA A 298 -5.11 -17.00 1.82
N LEU A 299 -6.25 -17.68 1.70
CA LEU A 299 -7.56 -17.14 2.03
C LEU A 299 -7.70 -16.87 3.54
N GLN A 300 -7.30 -17.83 4.38
CA GLN A 300 -7.26 -17.66 5.83
C GLN A 300 -6.30 -16.51 6.25
N ASP A 301 -5.13 -16.41 5.62
CA ASP A 301 -4.16 -15.34 5.88
C ASP A 301 -4.72 -13.96 5.50
N ARG A 302 -5.51 -13.85 4.42
CA ARG A 302 -6.20 -12.60 4.05
C ARG A 302 -7.24 -12.24 5.10
N LEU A 303 -8.05 -13.21 5.53
CA LEU A 303 -9.10 -13.03 6.53
C LEU A 303 -8.54 -12.54 7.86
N GLU A 304 -7.51 -13.22 8.39
CA GLU A 304 -6.86 -12.85 9.65
C GLU A 304 -6.21 -11.47 9.58
N ARG A 305 -5.54 -11.14 8.47
CA ARG A 305 -4.93 -9.81 8.28
C ARG A 305 -5.97 -8.70 8.25
N SER A 306 -7.06 -8.90 7.51
CA SER A 306 -8.14 -7.90 7.40
C SER A 306 -8.80 -7.66 8.76
N VAL A 307 -9.18 -8.73 9.48
CA VAL A 307 -9.76 -8.63 10.82
C VAL A 307 -8.80 -7.96 11.80
N SER A 308 -7.55 -8.43 11.87
CA SER A 308 -6.53 -7.87 12.77
C SER A 308 -6.24 -6.39 12.48
N SER A 309 -6.27 -5.99 11.21
CA SER A 309 -6.09 -4.60 10.81
C SER A 309 -7.24 -3.72 11.32
N THR A 310 -8.48 -4.15 11.10
CA THR A 310 -9.67 -3.44 11.56
C THR A 310 -9.72 -3.35 13.08
N GLU A 311 -9.42 -4.43 13.80
CA GLU A 311 -9.40 -4.45 15.27
C GLU A 311 -8.37 -3.50 15.86
N ARG A 312 -7.19 -3.35 15.21
CA ARG A 312 -6.12 -2.47 15.67
C ARG A 312 -6.51 -0.99 15.61
N THR A 313 -7.24 -0.56 14.59
CA THR A 313 -7.66 0.84 14.41
C THR A 313 -9.08 1.11 14.91
N ARG A 314 -9.80 0.06 15.33
CA ARG A 314 -11.23 0.09 15.72
C ARG A 314 -11.59 1.25 16.63
N GLU A 315 -10.88 1.47 17.72
CA GLU A 315 -11.25 2.50 18.71
C GLU A 315 -11.25 3.91 18.11
N SER A 316 -10.20 4.26 17.34
CA SER A 316 -10.09 5.59 16.74
C SER A 316 -11.07 5.78 15.58
N THR A 317 -11.29 4.73 14.77
CA THR A 317 -12.26 4.72 13.67
C THR A 317 -13.69 4.82 14.21
N CYS A 318 -14.06 4.05 15.25
CA CYS A 318 -15.38 4.11 15.88
C CYS A 318 -15.67 5.48 16.47
N LYS A 319 -14.69 6.09 17.16
CA LYS A 319 -14.83 7.45 17.68
C LYS A 319 -15.11 8.45 16.55
N ARG A 320 -14.40 8.33 15.43
CA ARG A 320 -14.62 9.19 14.25
C ARG A 320 -16.02 8.99 13.65
N TYR A 321 -16.45 7.74 13.50
CA TYR A 321 -17.76 7.40 12.94
C TYR A 321 -18.90 7.91 13.82
N ARG A 322 -18.82 7.73 15.15
CA ARG A 322 -19.80 8.29 16.09
C ARG A 322 -19.92 9.80 15.97
N ASN A 323 -18.79 10.52 15.88
CA ASN A 323 -18.80 11.98 15.72
C ASN A 323 -19.54 12.45 14.45
N PHE A 324 -19.58 11.60 13.41
CA PHE A 324 -20.22 11.89 12.14
C PHE A 324 -21.56 11.17 11.93
N HIS A 325 -22.09 10.50 12.95
CA HIS A 325 -23.34 9.71 12.87
C HIS A 325 -23.29 8.63 11.79
N ILE A 326 -22.13 7.97 11.67
CA ILE A 326 -21.91 6.83 10.77
C ILE A 326 -22.04 5.54 11.60
N PRO A 327 -22.83 4.55 11.15
CA PRO A 327 -22.89 3.23 11.78
C PRO A 327 -21.50 2.60 11.90
N TRP A 328 -21.17 2.13 13.10
CA TRP A 328 -19.85 1.58 13.44
C TRP A 328 -19.96 0.20 14.08
N GLU A 329 -21.16 -0.22 14.45
CA GLU A 329 -21.51 -1.47 15.12
C GLU A 329 -21.08 -2.69 14.28
N TRP A 330 -21.02 -2.55 12.96
CA TRP A 330 -20.50 -3.59 12.05
C TRP A 330 -19.03 -3.92 12.29
N THR A 331 -18.24 -3.02 12.89
CA THR A 331 -16.83 -3.25 13.24
C THR A 331 -16.64 -4.06 14.54
N LEU A 332 -17.72 -4.33 15.27
CA LEU A 332 -17.68 -5.11 16.51
C LEU A 332 -17.66 -6.61 16.23
N ASP A 333 -17.24 -7.37 17.23
CA ASP A 333 -17.26 -8.84 17.20
C ASP A 333 -18.69 -9.41 17.13
N THR A 334 -19.72 -8.61 17.43
CA THR A 334 -21.14 -8.95 17.21
C THR A 334 -21.62 -8.63 15.79
N GLY A 335 -20.82 -7.91 15.01
CA GLY A 335 -21.12 -7.46 13.65
C GLY A 335 -20.39 -8.26 12.58
N LEU A 336 -19.93 -7.57 11.52
CA LEU A 336 -19.25 -8.18 10.38
C LEU A 336 -17.93 -8.86 10.78
N ILE A 337 -17.20 -8.32 11.76
CA ILE A 337 -15.96 -8.95 12.24
C ILE A 337 -16.23 -10.33 12.85
N GLY A 338 -17.31 -10.46 13.62
CA GLY A 338 -17.78 -11.76 14.11
C GLY A 338 -18.13 -12.71 12.98
N GLN A 339 -18.89 -12.23 11.99
CA GLN A 339 -19.26 -13.04 10.81
C GLN A 339 -18.03 -13.53 10.05
N MET A 340 -17.00 -12.68 9.87
CA MET A 340 -15.73 -13.07 9.25
C MET A 340 -14.99 -14.14 10.06
N LYS A 341 -14.96 -14.00 11.39
CA LYS A 341 -14.38 -15.04 12.28
C LYS A 341 -15.13 -16.36 12.14
N LEU A 342 -16.45 -16.33 12.10
CA LEU A 342 -17.27 -17.53 11.92
C LEU A 342 -17.11 -18.14 10.52
N SER A 343 -17.06 -17.34 9.46
CA SER A 343 -16.91 -17.85 8.09
C SER A 343 -15.57 -18.56 7.87
N SER A 344 -14.53 -18.23 8.64
CA SER A 344 -13.25 -18.96 8.63
C SER A 344 -13.41 -20.48 8.87
N MET A 345 -14.46 -20.89 9.60
CA MET A 345 -14.77 -22.30 9.84
C MET A 345 -15.08 -23.06 8.55
N ARG A 346 -15.64 -22.39 7.52
CA ARG A 346 -15.84 -22.98 6.19
C ARG A 346 -14.51 -23.45 5.61
N VAL A 347 -13.48 -22.60 5.66
CA VAL A 347 -12.16 -22.91 5.11
C VAL A 347 -11.47 -23.99 5.95
N ALA A 348 -11.56 -23.93 7.28
CA ALA A 348 -11.05 -24.98 8.17
C ALA A 348 -11.66 -26.35 7.85
N LYS A 349 -12.97 -26.39 7.68
CA LYS A 349 -13.70 -27.61 7.35
C LYS A 349 -13.23 -28.21 6.03
N GLU A 350 -13.21 -27.42 4.96
CA GLU A 350 -12.78 -27.90 3.64
C GLU A 350 -11.30 -28.31 3.64
N TYR A 351 -10.44 -27.58 4.36
CA TYR A 351 -9.03 -27.93 4.55
C TYR A 351 -8.88 -29.30 5.22
N MET A 352 -9.54 -29.51 6.36
CA MET A 352 -9.45 -30.76 7.11
C MET A 352 -10.06 -31.93 6.34
N LYS A 353 -11.18 -31.74 5.63
CA LYS A 353 -11.75 -32.77 4.74
C LYS A 353 -10.77 -33.17 3.65
N ARG A 354 -10.11 -32.18 3.01
CA ARG A 354 -9.15 -32.42 1.93
C ARG A 354 -7.94 -33.19 2.43
N VAL A 355 -7.40 -32.81 3.59
CA VAL A 355 -6.33 -33.54 4.28
C VAL A 355 -6.77 -34.96 4.63
N THR A 356 -7.92 -35.13 5.29
CA THR A 356 -8.45 -36.44 5.70
C THR A 356 -8.61 -37.38 4.50
N LYS A 357 -9.13 -36.87 3.38
CA LYS A 357 -9.29 -37.63 2.14
C LYS A 357 -7.95 -38.07 1.55
N GLU A 358 -6.96 -37.18 1.54
CA GLU A 358 -5.63 -37.50 1.02
C GLU A 358 -4.91 -38.52 1.92
N LEU A 359 -5.04 -38.39 3.25
CA LEU A 359 -4.50 -39.35 4.21
C LEU A 359 -5.14 -40.75 4.05
N ALA A 360 -6.37 -40.84 3.56
CA ALA A 360 -7.02 -42.12 3.28
C ALA A 360 -6.52 -42.78 1.98
N CYS A 361 -5.93 -42.02 1.06
CA CYS A 361 -5.28 -42.56 -0.14
C CYS A 361 -3.88 -43.08 0.24
N ASN A 362 -3.74 -44.40 0.27
CA ASN A 362 -2.60 -45.14 0.85
C ASN A 362 -1.29 -45.10 0.01
N GLU A 363 -1.10 -44.04 -0.81
CA GLU A 363 -0.02 -43.96 -1.81
C GLU A 363 1.18 -43.10 -1.38
N ALA A 364 1.09 -42.41 -0.25
CA ALA A 364 2.13 -41.49 0.25
C ALA A 364 3.13 -42.17 1.19
N SER A 365 4.36 -41.62 1.28
CA SER A 365 5.33 -42.06 2.27
C SER A 365 4.85 -41.76 3.70
N GLN A 366 5.33 -42.52 4.69
CA GLN A 366 4.96 -42.29 6.09
C GLN A 366 5.34 -40.88 6.59
N GLU A 367 6.44 -40.32 6.07
CA GLU A 367 6.88 -38.96 6.39
C GLU A 367 5.93 -37.91 5.79
N ASP A 368 5.55 -38.06 4.52
CA ASP A 368 4.59 -37.16 3.86
C ASP A 368 3.21 -37.23 4.52
N HIS A 369 2.79 -38.43 4.93
CA HIS A 369 1.54 -38.64 5.66
C HIS A 369 1.55 -37.89 7.01
N ASN A 370 2.63 -38.04 7.79
CA ASN A 370 2.76 -37.35 9.09
C ASN A 370 2.86 -35.82 8.92
N ASN A 371 3.58 -35.35 7.91
CA ASN A 371 3.70 -33.92 7.60
C ASN A 371 2.33 -33.32 7.22
N LEU A 372 1.56 -34.02 6.39
CA LEU A 372 0.23 -33.59 5.97
C LEU A 372 -0.77 -33.58 7.13
N LEU A 373 -0.75 -34.60 7.98
CA LEU A 373 -1.56 -34.63 9.20
C LEU A 373 -1.21 -33.47 10.15
N LEU A 374 0.08 -33.24 10.40
CA LEU A 374 0.54 -32.14 11.23
C LEU A 374 0.13 -30.78 10.65
N GLN A 375 0.16 -30.64 9.33
CA GLN A 375 -0.32 -29.45 8.63
C GLN A 375 -1.83 -29.24 8.86
N GLY A 376 -2.63 -30.30 8.74
CA GLY A 376 -4.06 -30.34 9.06
C GLY A 376 -4.36 -29.85 10.48
N VAL A 377 -3.69 -30.44 11.47
CA VAL A 377 -3.90 -30.10 12.88
C VAL A 377 -3.46 -28.67 13.19
N LYS A 378 -2.31 -28.22 12.66
CA LYS A 378 -1.84 -26.84 12.83
C LYS A 378 -2.81 -25.83 12.23
N PHE A 379 -3.36 -26.13 11.05
CA PHE A 379 -4.34 -25.26 10.40
C PHE A 379 -5.63 -25.19 11.22
N ALA A 380 -6.16 -26.33 11.66
CA ALA A 380 -7.35 -26.40 12.51
C ALA A 380 -7.15 -25.61 13.81
N PHE A 381 -6.02 -25.81 14.50
CA PHE A 381 -5.71 -25.08 15.73
C PHE A 381 -5.64 -23.56 15.50
N ARG A 382 -5.00 -23.12 14.42
CA ARG A 382 -4.92 -21.70 14.06
C ARG A 382 -6.31 -21.08 13.87
N VAL A 383 -7.17 -21.73 13.08
CA VAL A 383 -8.53 -21.23 12.84
C VAL A 383 -9.37 -21.27 14.13
N HIS A 384 -9.23 -22.30 14.95
CA HIS A 384 -9.90 -22.38 16.25
C HIS A 384 -9.53 -21.20 17.16
N GLN A 385 -8.24 -20.84 17.24
CA GLN A 385 -7.80 -19.68 18.03
C GLN A 385 -8.34 -18.36 17.45
N PHE A 386 -8.37 -18.24 16.11
CA PHE A 386 -8.89 -17.05 15.44
C PHE A 386 -10.39 -16.86 15.63
N ALA A 387 -11.18 -17.94 15.49
CA ALA A 387 -12.63 -17.90 15.59
C ALA A 387 -13.16 -17.96 17.04
N GLY A 388 -12.31 -18.36 18.00
CA GLY A 388 -12.70 -18.56 19.40
C GLY A 388 -13.39 -19.91 19.67
N GLY A 389 -13.31 -20.86 18.74
CA GLY A 389 -13.95 -22.17 18.84
C GLY A 389 -14.31 -22.76 17.48
N PHE A 390 -14.95 -23.93 17.50
CA PHE A 390 -15.57 -24.55 16.33
C PHE A 390 -17.06 -24.76 16.55
N ASP A 391 -17.83 -24.67 15.46
CA ASP A 391 -19.21 -25.12 15.43
C ASP A 391 -19.30 -26.67 15.42
N ALA A 392 -20.52 -27.20 15.52
CA ALA A 392 -20.74 -28.64 15.60
C ALA A 392 -20.22 -29.39 14.36
N GLU A 393 -20.39 -28.80 13.17
CA GLU A 393 -19.97 -29.40 11.90
C GLU A 393 -18.44 -29.45 11.78
N THR A 394 -17.76 -28.34 12.07
CA THR A 394 -16.29 -28.25 12.02
C THR A 394 -15.66 -29.13 13.10
N THR A 395 -16.28 -29.21 14.28
CA THR A 395 -15.87 -30.13 15.34
C THR A 395 -15.98 -31.60 14.92
N GLN A 396 -17.00 -31.96 14.14
CA GLN A 396 -17.15 -33.31 13.62
C GLN A 396 -16.03 -33.66 12.62
N VAL A 397 -15.73 -32.74 11.68
CA VAL A 397 -14.63 -32.93 10.72
C VAL A 397 -13.28 -33.02 11.43
N PHE A 398 -13.04 -32.20 12.44
CA PHE A 398 -11.83 -32.30 13.25
C PHE A 398 -11.72 -33.65 13.97
N ARG A 399 -12.84 -34.21 14.47
CA ARG A 399 -12.86 -35.55 15.08
C ARG A 399 -12.47 -36.64 14.08
N GLU A 400 -12.83 -36.52 12.82
CA GLU A 400 -12.42 -37.47 11.77
C GLU A 400 -10.92 -37.41 11.50
N LEU A 401 -10.37 -36.20 11.37
CA LEU A 401 -8.93 -36.00 11.26
C LEU A 401 -8.18 -36.57 12.48
N ASN A 402 -8.70 -36.36 13.68
CA ASN A 402 -8.11 -36.85 14.92
C ASN A 402 -8.15 -38.40 15.01
N LYS A 403 -9.20 -39.04 14.51
CA LYS A 403 -9.27 -40.51 14.46
C LYS A 403 -8.12 -41.09 13.62
N ILE A 404 -7.84 -40.50 12.46
CA ILE A 404 -6.70 -40.90 11.62
C ILE A 404 -5.37 -40.72 12.37
N ALA A 405 -5.20 -39.59 13.07
CA ALA A 405 -4.02 -39.34 13.89
C ALA A 405 -3.80 -40.43 14.96
N THR A 406 -4.86 -40.80 15.68
CA THR A 406 -4.78 -41.83 16.73
C THR A 406 -4.54 -43.23 16.17
N ALA A 407 -5.14 -43.58 15.03
CA ALA A 407 -4.93 -44.87 14.38
C ALA A 407 -3.47 -45.07 13.93
N ASN A 408 -2.80 -44.01 13.51
CA ASN A 408 -1.39 -44.05 13.11
C ASN A 408 -0.44 -44.20 14.30
N ASN A 409 -0.73 -43.57 15.44
CA ASN A 409 0.08 -43.71 16.66
C ASN A 409 0.00 -45.12 17.27
N THR A 410 -1.00 -45.93 16.90
CA THR A 410 -1.17 -47.31 17.39
C THR A 410 -0.50 -48.35 16.49
N LYS A 411 0.09 -47.94 15.36
CA LYS A 411 0.81 -48.80 14.40
C LYS A 411 2.34 -48.74 14.55
N LEU A 412 2.84 -48.02 15.56
CA LEU A 412 4.20 -48.08 16.10
C LEU A 412 4.19 -48.97 17.34
#